data_AF-A0AAU9VRT3-F1
#
_entry.id   AF-A0AAU9VRT3-F1
#
_cell.length_a   1.000
_cell.length_b   1.000
_cell.length_c   1.000
_cell.angle_alpha   90.00
_cell.angle_beta   90.00
_cell.angle_gamma   90.00
#
_symmetry.space_group_name_H-M   'P 1'
#
loop_
_entity.id
_entity.type
_entity.pdbx_description
1 polymer ?
#
loop_
_entity_poly.entity_id
_entity_poly.type
_entity_poly.pdbx_seq_one_letter_code
_entity_poly.pdbx_strand_id
1 'polypeptide(L)'
;MSDFEDEEGVDEPVLDDENEEEGTEEEEKPPENPLTEEMLADSLSLMCKTGDGLAHAYVRLDVHEKELTDISILNCFIHLRYVDVSGNQLMDISSLNSLTHLLTLKADRNALHSAKLDELPYLQIASFANNKIMDTEGINHPLLEQLNLSFNEIVEVTGFDPVKLDRLRVMELRGNKLMTTVGLSSLPNLKELYLAANTIRTLEGLDRLEHLASLHLRDNQIEKLDGFSENMKNLQYLNLRGNNVTDMKEIAKLKCLPLLRALLLMECPVSDEDDYRIEVLISLRRLERLDKDEYTDDERQEAEEIYEQRRQEEALAAGTQEVIHTDDDD
;
A
#
# COMPACT_ATOMS: atom_id res chain seq x y z
N MET A 1 -60.00 -65.34 0.64
CA MET A 1 -58.72 -65.44 -0.09
C MET A 1 -58.23 -64.02 -0.22
N SER A 2 -57.16 -63.73 0.52
CA SER A 2 -56.25 -62.56 0.47
C SER A 2 -56.86 -61.16 0.49
N ASP A 3 -56.29 -60.13 1.09
CA ASP A 3 -55.18 -59.85 2.02
C ASP A 3 -55.16 -58.32 1.94
N PHE A 4 -55.34 -57.57 3.03
CA PHE A 4 -55.00 -56.15 3.09
C PHE A 4 -54.83 -55.77 4.56
N GLU A 5 -53.61 -56.04 5.03
CA GLU A 5 -53.04 -55.46 6.24
C GLU A 5 -52.01 -54.38 5.83
N ASP A 6 -51.88 -53.44 6.75
CA ASP A 6 -50.72 -52.57 7.03
C ASP A 6 -50.60 -51.19 6.37
N GLU A 7 -51.01 -50.21 7.20
CA GLU A 7 -50.41 -48.89 7.33
C GLU A 7 -48.91 -49.01 7.65
N GLU A 8 -48.04 -48.37 6.87
CA GLU A 8 -46.76 -47.90 7.38
C GLU A 8 -46.45 -46.48 6.89
N GLY A 9 -45.89 -45.70 7.81
CA GLY A 9 -45.63 -44.28 7.71
C GLY A 9 -44.61 -43.93 6.64
N VAL A 10 -44.74 -42.71 6.13
CA VAL A 10 -43.85 -42.12 5.14
C VAL A 10 -42.60 -41.64 5.87
N ASP A 11 -41.48 -42.34 5.66
CA ASP A 11 -40.14 -41.93 6.09
C ASP A 11 -39.74 -40.60 5.42
N GLU A 12 -39.38 -39.61 6.24
CA GLU A 12 -38.67 -38.39 5.81
C GLU A 12 -37.24 -38.75 5.38
N PRO A 13 -36.67 -38.08 4.36
CA PRO A 13 -35.29 -38.34 3.96
C PRO A 13 -34.33 -37.81 5.04
N VAL A 14 -33.56 -38.73 5.62
CA VAL A 14 -32.40 -38.42 6.45
C VAL A 14 -31.40 -37.66 5.57
N LEU A 15 -31.14 -36.40 5.94
CA LEU A 15 -30.02 -35.63 5.42
C LEU A 15 -28.75 -36.26 5.99
N ASP A 16 -27.94 -36.86 5.12
CA ASP A 16 -26.57 -37.22 5.45
C ASP A 16 -25.79 -35.92 5.72
N ASP A 17 -25.62 -35.59 7.01
CA ASP A 17 -24.59 -34.66 7.49
C ASP A 17 -23.22 -35.30 7.21
N GLU A 18 -22.71 -35.12 5.98
CA GLU A 18 -21.28 -35.19 5.74
C GLU A 18 -20.64 -33.99 6.45
N ASN A 19 -20.36 -34.17 7.74
CA ASN A 19 -19.35 -33.39 8.45
C ASN A 19 -18.02 -33.61 7.73
N GLU A 20 -17.71 -32.74 6.76
CA GLU A 20 -16.33 -32.41 6.45
C GLU A 20 -15.74 -31.80 7.73
N GLU A 21 -15.16 -32.65 8.57
CA GLU A 21 -14.15 -32.23 9.53
C GLU A 21 -13.05 -31.57 8.71
N GLU A 22 -13.14 -30.25 8.54
CA GLU A 22 -11.98 -29.41 8.23
C GLU A 22 -10.95 -29.74 9.31
N GLY A 23 -10.02 -30.62 8.95
CA GLY A 23 -8.86 -30.90 9.76
C GLY A 23 -8.19 -29.56 10.02
N THR A 24 -8.32 -29.06 11.24
CA THR A 24 -7.42 -28.07 11.77
C THR A 24 -6.03 -28.69 11.67
N GLU A 25 -5.29 -28.35 10.61
CA GLU A 25 -3.85 -28.56 10.60
C GLU A 25 -3.36 -27.79 11.83
N GLU A 26 -3.10 -28.54 12.92
CA GLU A 26 -2.37 -28.01 14.05
C GLU A 26 -1.03 -27.55 13.46
N GLU A 27 -0.86 -26.26 13.19
CA GLU A 27 0.42 -25.69 12.78
C GLU A 27 1.43 -26.15 13.83
N GLU A 28 2.28 -27.13 13.48
CA GLU A 28 3.31 -27.64 14.39
C GLU A 28 4.14 -26.45 14.84
N LYS A 29 4.04 -26.13 16.13
CA LYS A 29 4.75 -24.98 16.70
C LYS A 29 6.24 -25.16 16.39
N PRO A 30 6.90 -24.17 15.77
CA PRO A 30 8.29 -24.30 15.39
C PRO A 30 9.17 -24.69 16.60
N PRO A 31 10.23 -25.49 16.39
CA PRO A 31 11.12 -25.88 17.46
C PRO A 31 11.72 -24.64 18.12
N GLU A 32 11.70 -24.60 19.45
CA GLU A 32 12.22 -23.44 20.19
C GLU A 32 13.72 -23.24 19.91
N ASN A 33 14.06 -22.05 19.46
CA ASN A 33 15.42 -21.64 19.16
C ASN A 33 15.62 -20.19 19.65
N PRO A 34 15.82 -19.99 20.97
CA PRO A 34 16.01 -18.67 21.55
C PRO A 34 17.39 -18.11 21.19
N LEU A 35 17.47 -16.79 21.02
CA LEU A 35 18.73 -16.09 20.81
C LEU A 35 19.61 -16.22 22.07
N THR A 36 20.79 -16.83 21.91
CA THR A 36 21.72 -17.08 23.02
C THR A 36 22.80 -16.00 23.14
N GLU A 37 23.44 -15.91 24.31
CA GLU A 37 24.60 -15.03 24.52
C GLU A 37 25.77 -15.32 23.58
N GLU A 38 25.98 -16.59 23.23
CA GLU A 38 27.02 -17.01 22.29
C GLU A 38 26.74 -16.46 20.88
N MET A 39 25.49 -16.61 20.40
CA MET A 39 25.06 -16.06 19.11
C MET A 39 25.17 -14.53 19.09
N LEU A 40 24.82 -13.87 20.20
CA LEU A 40 24.99 -12.43 20.36
C LEU A 40 26.47 -12.01 20.26
N ALA A 41 27.37 -12.71 20.95
CA ALA A 41 28.79 -12.39 20.94
C ALA A 41 29.38 -12.39 19.52
N ASP A 42 28.93 -13.31 18.67
CA ASP A 42 29.37 -13.43 17.28
C ASP A 42 28.70 -12.40 16.34
N SER A 43 27.53 -11.90 16.72
CA SER A 43 26.66 -11.07 15.85
C SER A 43 26.69 -9.57 16.20
N LEU A 44 27.17 -9.22 17.40
CA LEU A 44 27.30 -7.84 17.84
C LEU A 44 28.48 -7.14 17.16
N SER A 45 28.23 -5.92 16.69
CA SER A 45 29.24 -5.12 16.01
C SER A 45 29.06 -3.62 16.26
N LEU A 46 29.99 -2.83 15.73
CA LEU A 46 30.04 -1.37 15.86
C LEU A 46 30.12 -0.90 17.33
N MET A 47 31.34 -0.78 17.83
CA MET A 47 31.59 -0.28 19.19
C MET A 47 31.52 1.25 19.21
N CYS A 48 30.64 1.80 20.04
CA CYS A 48 30.47 3.24 20.22
C CYS A 48 30.52 3.62 21.69
N LYS A 49 30.85 4.88 21.98
CA LYS A 49 30.70 5.42 23.34
C LYS A 49 29.21 5.51 23.72
N THR A 50 28.91 5.15 24.96
CA THR A 50 27.59 5.36 25.56
C THR A 50 27.27 6.86 25.67
N GLY A 51 26.00 7.22 25.88
CA GLY A 51 25.54 8.62 25.90
C GLY A 51 26.19 9.49 26.98
N ASP A 52 26.68 8.88 28.07
CA ASP A 52 27.45 9.53 29.12
C ASP A 52 28.95 9.67 28.80
N GLY A 53 29.43 9.03 27.72
CA GLY A 53 30.82 9.01 27.31
C GLY A 53 31.75 8.16 28.20
N LEU A 54 31.21 7.45 29.19
CA LEU A 54 31.97 6.74 30.22
C LEU A 54 32.23 5.27 29.89
N ALA A 55 31.45 4.69 28.99
CA ALA A 55 31.59 3.30 28.56
C ALA A 55 31.55 3.17 27.03
N HIS A 56 31.79 1.95 26.57
CA HIS A 56 31.57 1.55 25.18
C HIS A 56 30.51 0.45 25.14
N ALA A 57 29.66 0.47 24.13
CA ALA A 57 28.69 -0.56 23.85
C ALA A 57 28.71 -0.92 22.36
N TYR A 58 28.44 -2.18 22.04
CA TYR A 58 28.09 -2.57 20.69
C TYR A 58 26.69 -2.04 20.38
N VAL A 59 26.51 -1.40 19.23
CA VAL A 59 25.25 -0.74 18.86
C VAL A 59 24.58 -1.35 17.64
N ARG A 60 25.21 -2.35 17.01
CA ARG A 60 24.64 -3.08 15.87
C ARG A 60 24.53 -4.57 16.21
N LEU A 61 23.38 -5.14 15.88
CA LEU A 61 23.11 -6.56 15.93
C LEU A 61 22.57 -7.01 14.57
N ASP A 62 23.13 -8.09 14.03
CA ASP A 62 22.66 -8.75 12.82
C ASP A 62 22.55 -10.25 13.09
N VAL A 63 21.32 -10.74 13.26
CA VAL A 63 21.00 -12.15 13.48
C VAL A 63 20.07 -12.68 12.40
N HIS A 64 20.36 -12.31 11.15
CA HIS A 64 19.62 -12.74 9.97
C HIS A 64 19.72 -14.27 9.74
N GLU A 65 18.61 -14.90 9.36
CA GLU A 65 18.55 -16.33 8.98
C GLU A 65 19.14 -17.28 10.05
N LYS A 66 18.65 -17.16 11.29
CA LYS A 66 19.08 -17.98 12.42
C LYS A 66 18.00 -18.90 12.96
N GLU A 67 16.84 -18.97 12.30
CA GLU A 67 15.68 -19.76 12.71
C GLU A 67 15.20 -19.39 14.13
N LEU A 68 15.39 -18.15 14.56
CA LEU A 68 15.10 -17.73 15.93
C LEU A 68 13.60 -17.68 16.20
N THR A 69 13.18 -18.20 17.36
CA THR A 69 11.79 -18.11 17.84
C THR A 69 11.62 -17.12 18.98
N ASP A 70 12.70 -16.77 19.68
CA ASP A 70 12.69 -15.83 20.80
C ASP A 70 13.91 -14.90 20.79
N ILE A 71 13.67 -13.63 21.06
CA ILE A 71 14.69 -12.57 21.17
C ILE A 71 14.57 -11.82 22.51
N SER A 72 13.91 -12.40 23.51
CA SER A 72 13.67 -11.78 24.82
C SER A 72 14.94 -11.25 25.50
N ILE A 73 16.09 -11.89 25.25
CA ILE A 73 17.41 -11.49 25.76
C ILE A 73 17.82 -10.06 25.35
N LEU A 74 17.28 -9.55 24.23
CA LEU A 74 17.57 -8.19 23.76
C LEU A 74 17.11 -7.10 24.72
N ASN A 75 16.20 -7.42 25.66
CA ASN A 75 15.81 -6.54 26.75
C ASN A 75 16.99 -6.00 27.58
N CYS A 76 18.11 -6.73 27.62
CA CYS A 76 19.30 -6.35 28.35
C CYS A 76 20.30 -5.49 27.53
N PHE A 77 20.09 -5.35 26.22
CA PHE A 77 21.03 -4.70 25.29
C PHE A 77 20.55 -3.31 24.86
N ILE A 78 20.16 -2.49 25.84
CA ILE A 78 19.49 -1.18 25.68
C ILE A 78 20.24 -0.13 24.83
N HIS A 79 21.51 -0.37 24.51
CA HIS A 79 22.34 0.52 23.70
C HIS A 79 22.31 0.19 22.20
N LEU A 80 21.62 -0.88 21.80
CA LEU A 80 21.43 -1.21 20.39
C LEU A 80 20.70 -0.09 19.64
N ARG A 81 21.18 0.17 18.42
CA ARG A 81 20.70 1.22 17.52
C ARG A 81 20.32 0.69 16.15
N TYR A 82 20.99 -0.37 15.69
CA TYR A 82 20.74 -1.01 14.41
C TYR A 82 20.49 -2.48 14.68
N VAL A 83 19.25 -2.94 14.51
CA VAL A 83 18.87 -4.32 14.79
C VAL A 83 18.28 -4.91 13.51
N ASP A 84 18.90 -5.99 13.05
CA ASP A 84 18.37 -6.86 12.00
C ASP A 84 18.10 -8.24 12.58
N VAL A 85 16.81 -8.59 12.67
CA VAL A 85 16.30 -9.89 13.11
C VAL A 85 15.53 -10.58 11.98
N SER A 86 15.80 -10.21 10.73
CA SER A 86 15.07 -10.71 9.57
C SER A 86 15.34 -12.20 9.29
N GLY A 87 14.41 -12.87 8.59
CA GLY A 87 14.58 -14.27 8.20
C GLY A 87 14.56 -15.25 9.37
N ASN A 88 13.74 -14.98 10.39
CA ASN A 88 13.58 -15.83 11.57
C ASN A 88 12.13 -16.32 11.69
N GLN A 89 11.77 -16.89 12.83
CA GLN A 89 10.44 -17.46 13.12
C GLN A 89 9.76 -16.69 14.26
N LEU A 90 10.04 -15.39 14.37
CA LEU A 90 9.54 -14.55 15.46
C LEU A 90 8.04 -14.29 15.29
N MET A 91 7.28 -14.49 16.36
CA MET A 91 5.87 -14.11 16.46
C MET A 91 5.65 -12.89 17.35
N ASP A 92 6.63 -12.57 18.20
CA ASP A 92 6.62 -11.44 19.12
C ASP A 92 7.95 -10.67 19.05
N ILE A 93 7.85 -9.34 19.05
CA ILE A 93 8.99 -8.42 19.08
C ILE A 93 8.90 -7.42 20.24
N SER A 94 8.01 -7.65 21.21
CA SER A 94 7.78 -6.74 22.35
C SER A 94 9.05 -6.47 23.18
N SER A 95 10.01 -7.41 23.18
CA SER A 95 11.32 -7.24 23.83
C SER A 95 12.14 -6.08 23.26
N LEU A 96 11.83 -5.61 22.05
CA LEU A 96 12.48 -4.44 21.45
C LEU A 96 12.01 -3.12 22.07
N ASN A 97 10.93 -3.09 22.85
CA ASN A 97 10.43 -1.87 23.53
C ASN A 97 11.47 -1.25 24.48
N SER A 98 12.38 -2.07 25.01
CA SER A 98 13.48 -1.61 25.86
C SER A 98 14.57 -0.82 25.11
N LEU A 99 14.65 -0.97 23.78
CA LEU A 99 15.69 -0.40 22.93
C LEU A 99 15.37 1.04 22.54
N THR A 100 15.27 1.93 23.54
CA THR A 100 14.85 3.33 23.36
C THR A 100 15.76 4.16 22.45
N HIS A 101 16.96 3.69 22.12
CA HIS A 101 17.91 4.35 21.21
C HIS A 101 17.92 3.76 19.79
N LEU A 102 16.97 2.88 19.47
CA LEU A 102 16.87 2.23 18.17
C LEU A 102 16.68 3.27 17.06
N LEU A 103 17.51 3.17 16.01
CA LEU A 103 17.48 4.02 14.81
C LEU A 103 16.95 3.24 13.61
N THR A 104 17.30 1.95 13.52
CA THR A 104 16.87 1.06 12.44
C THR A 104 16.45 -0.28 13.01
N LEU A 105 15.27 -0.73 12.60
CA LEU A 105 14.74 -2.06 12.87
C LEU A 105 14.38 -2.74 11.56
N LYS A 106 14.92 -3.95 11.36
CA LYS A 106 14.46 -4.87 10.32
C LYS A 106 14.04 -6.17 10.97
N ALA A 107 12.81 -6.56 10.71
CA ALA A 107 12.20 -7.81 11.15
C ALA A 107 11.44 -8.45 9.99
N ASP A 108 12.00 -8.36 8.78
CA ASP A 108 11.41 -8.93 7.58
C ASP A 108 11.40 -10.47 7.65
N ARG A 109 10.49 -11.14 6.96
CA ARG A 109 10.46 -12.61 6.85
C ARG A 109 10.45 -13.28 8.24
N ASN A 110 9.41 -12.97 9.00
CA ASN A 110 9.10 -13.58 10.29
C ASN A 110 7.62 -14.03 10.29
N ALA A 111 7.08 -14.40 11.46
CA ALA A 111 5.69 -14.81 11.65
C ALA A 111 4.88 -13.80 12.50
N LEU A 112 5.22 -12.51 12.39
CA LEU A 112 4.58 -11.46 13.19
C LEU A 112 3.14 -11.22 12.72
N HIS A 113 2.21 -11.19 13.67
CA HIS A 113 0.81 -10.80 13.41
C HIS A 113 0.55 -9.33 13.74
N SER A 114 1.48 -8.67 14.44
CA SER A 114 1.43 -7.26 14.77
C SER A 114 2.86 -6.70 14.79
N ALA A 115 3.02 -5.45 14.35
CA ALA A 115 4.25 -4.68 14.49
C ALA A 115 4.18 -3.65 15.63
N LYS A 116 3.22 -3.81 16.55
CA LYS A 116 3.02 -2.90 17.67
C LYS A 116 4.22 -2.87 18.59
N LEU A 117 4.76 -1.67 18.79
CA LEU A 117 5.82 -1.38 19.74
C LEU A 117 5.43 -0.15 20.58
N ASP A 118 6.05 -0.02 21.74
CA ASP A 118 6.01 1.23 22.48
C ASP A 118 6.71 2.33 21.67
N GLU A 119 6.46 3.60 22.01
CA GLU A 119 7.06 4.71 21.27
C GLU A 119 8.60 4.68 21.33
N LEU A 120 9.23 4.38 20.20
CA LEU A 120 10.67 4.45 20.01
C LEU A 120 11.07 5.84 19.48
N PRO A 121 11.61 6.74 20.32
CA PRO A 121 11.71 8.17 19.99
C PRO A 121 12.75 8.49 18.89
N TYR A 122 13.66 7.56 18.60
CA TYR A 122 14.73 7.76 17.61
C TYR A 122 14.61 6.86 16.37
N LEU A 123 13.59 6.00 16.29
CA LEU A 123 13.45 5.06 15.19
C LEU A 123 13.16 5.82 13.90
N GLN A 124 14.01 5.63 12.89
CA GLN A 124 13.95 6.32 11.60
C GLN A 124 13.54 5.39 10.46
N ILE A 125 13.95 4.12 10.52
CA ILE A 125 13.68 3.12 9.48
C ILE A 125 13.16 1.86 10.15
N ALA A 126 11.98 1.42 9.74
CA ALA A 126 11.38 0.18 10.19
C ALA A 126 10.93 -0.66 8.99
N SER A 127 11.26 -1.96 9.01
CA SER A 127 10.84 -2.92 7.99
C SER A 127 10.31 -4.18 8.65
N PHE A 128 9.09 -4.57 8.27
CA PHE A 128 8.38 -5.77 8.72
C PHE A 128 7.81 -6.52 7.51
N ALA A 129 8.49 -6.48 6.37
CA ALA A 129 7.99 -7.05 5.14
C ALA A 129 7.95 -8.59 5.21
N ASN A 130 7.02 -9.24 4.52
CA ASN A 130 6.87 -10.70 4.52
C ASN A 130 6.61 -11.23 5.95
N ASN A 131 5.52 -10.77 6.56
CA ASN A 131 5.00 -11.24 7.85
C ASN A 131 3.50 -11.57 7.70
N LYS A 132 2.80 -11.80 8.82
CA LYS A 132 1.35 -12.04 8.88
C LYS A 132 0.60 -10.84 9.51
N ILE A 133 1.13 -9.61 9.38
CA ILE A 133 0.57 -8.42 10.05
C ILE A 133 -0.76 -8.04 9.44
N MET A 134 -1.77 -7.77 10.27
CA MET A 134 -3.16 -7.52 9.81
C MET A 134 -3.60 -6.06 9.90
N ASP A 135 -2.90 -5.23 10.68
CA ASP A 135 -3.22 -3.82 10.91
C ASP A 135 -1.94 -2.99 11.08
N THR A 136 -2.09 -1.67 11.17
CA THR A 136 -0.97 -0.72 11.34
C THR A 136 -0.88 -0.10 12.74
N GLU A 137 -1.53 -0.72 13.73
CA GLU A 137 -1.58 -0.21 15.10
C GLU A 137 -0.20 -0.24 15.78
N GLY A 138 0.06 0.79 16.59
CA GLY A 138 1.28 0.86 17.39
C GLY A 138 2.55 1.28 16.65
N ILE A 139 2.48 1.59 15.35
CA ILE A 139 3.62 2.07 14.56
C ILE A 139 3.64 3.61 14.53
N ASN A 140 3.73 4.24 15.70
CA ASN A 140 3.68 5.70 15.86
C ASN A 140 4.97 6.23 16.49
N HIS A 141 6.00 6.39 15.67
CA HIS A 141 7.34 6.78 16.12
C HIS A 141 7.73 8.16 15.58
N PRO A 142 7.99 9.17 16.45
CA PRO A 142 8.18 10.59 16.10
C PRO A 142 9.18 10.89 14.97
N LEU A 143 10.21 10.07 14.84
CA LEU A 143 11.30 10.28 13.88
C LEU A 143 11.28 9.29 12.71
N LEU A 144 10.21 8.49 12.56
CA LEU A 144 10.12 7.50 11.49
C LEU A 144 10.05 8.20 10.13
N GLU A 145 10.97 7.85 9.24
CA GLU A 145 11.09 8.41 7.89
C GLU A 145 10.68 7.40 6.82
N GLN A 146 10.94 6.11 7.06
CA GLN A 146 10.65 5.02 6.14
C GLN A 146 10.02 3.83 6.87
N LEU A 147 8.90 3.36 6.34
CA LEU A 147 8.17 2.21 6.85
C LEU A 147 7.87 1.23 5.72
N ASN A 148 8.31 -0.02 5.89
CA ASN A 148 8.01 -1.10 4.97
C ASN A 148 7.17 -2.20 5.63
N LEU A 149 5.96 -2.37 5.11
CA LEU A 149 4.95 -3.36 5.51
C LEU A 149 4.54 -4.22 4.31
N SER A 150 5.39 -4.33 3.29
CA SER A 150 5.07 -5.09 2.09
C SER A 150 4.87 -6.58 2.38
N PHE A 151 4.00 -7.25 1.65
CA PHE A 151 3.73 -8.69 1.75
C PHE A 151 3.31 -9.07 3.16
N ASN A 152 2.23 -8.44 3.63
CA ASN A 152 1.54 -8.73 4.89
C ASN A 152 0.06 -9.02 4.59
N GLU A 153 -0.77 -9.07 5.62
CA GLU A 153 -2.21 -9.36 5.51
C GLU A 153 -3.07 -8.15 5.87
N ILE A 154 -2.55 -6.93 5.69
CA ILE A 154 -3.22 -5.69 6.11
C ILE A 154 -4.45 -5.47 5.24
N VAL A 155 -5.62 -5.40 5.88
CA VAL A 155 -6.92 -5.15 5.21
C VAL A 155 -7.30 -3.68 5.25
N GLU A 156 -6.91 -2.98 6.31
CA GLU A 156 -7.17 -1.55 6.51
C GLU A 156 -5.99 -0.85 7.18
N VAL A 157 -5.81 0.43 6.87
CA VAL A 157 -4.83 1.28 7.54
C VAL A 157 -5.50 1.99 8.72
N THR A 158 -5.04 1.69 9.92
CA THR A 158 -5.59 2.18 11.20
C THR A 158 -4.49 2.61 12.17
N GLY A 159 -4.86 3.31 13.24
CA GLY A 159 -3.93 3.62 14.33
C GLY A 159 -2.87 4.69 14.07
N PHE A 160 -2.71 5.21 12.85
CA PHE A 160 -1.73 6.26 12.57
C PHE A 160 -2.10 7.61 13.18
N ASP A 161 -1.16 8.17 13.94
CA ASP A 161 -1.21 9.50 14.53
C ASP A 161 -0.42 10.50 13.65
N PRO A 162 -1.09 11.47 13.01
CA PRO A 162 -0.44 12.45 12.13
C PRO A 162 0.60 13.31 12.85
N VAL A 163 0.49 13.50 14.17
CA VAL A 163 1.44 14.30 14.94
C VAL A 163 2.74 13.51 15.16
N LYS A 164 2.64 12.19 15.36
CA LYS A 164 3.79 11.32 15.59
C LYS A 164 4.46 10.87 14.29
N LEU A 165 3.77 10.89 13.17
CA LEU A 165 4.33 10.47 11.87
C LEU A 165 4.64 11.64 10.94
N ASP A 166 4.89 12.83 11.49
CA ASP A 166 5.22 14.05 10.74
C ASP A 166 6.48 13.89 9.84
N ARG A 167 7.39 12.98 10.21
CA ARG A 167 8.61 12.70 9.45
C ARG A 167 8.51 11.59 8.41
N LEU A 168 7.40 10.86 8.35
CA LEU A 168 7.28 9.74 7.42
C LEU A 168 7.27 10.27 5.97
N ARG A 169 8.14 9.73 5.11
CA ARG A 169 8.30 10.14 3.71
C ARG A 169 8.04 9.00 2.74
N VAL A 170 8.41 7.78 3.11
CA VAL A 170 8.28 6.59 2.26
C VAL A 170 7.47 5.54 3.00
N MET A 171 6.41 5.06 2.35
CA MET A 171 5.58 3.98 2.85
C MET A 171 5.38 2.90 1.80
N GLU A 172 5.74 1.67 2.18
CA GLU A 172 5.65 0.48 1.35
C GLU A 172 4.57 -0.46 1.92
N LEU A 173 3.47 -0.61 1.18
CA LEU A 173 2.30 -1.44 1.50
C LEU A 173 2.00 -2.44 0.37
N ARG A 174 2.97 -2.71 -0.50
CA ARG A 174 2.80 -3.63 -1.63
C ARG A 174 2.41 -5.03 -1.16
N GLY A 175 1.52 -5.73 -1.85
CA GLY A 175 1.24 -7.13 -1.54
C GLY A 175 0.45 -7.33 -0.25
N ASN A 176 -0.48 -6.42 0.06
CA ASN A 176 -1.41 -6.55 1.19
C ASN A 176 -2.84 -6.85 0.68
N LYS A 177 -3.84 -6.75 1.55
CA LYS A 177 -5.25 -7.03 1.27
C LYS A 177 -6.12 -5.76 1.30
N LEU A 178 -5.52 -4.58 1.07
CA LEU A 178 -6.21 -3.30 1.13
C LEU A 178 -7.27 -3.20 0.02
N MET A 179 -8.50 -2.83 0.39
CA MET A 179 -9.61 -2.63 -0.55
C MET A 179 -9.86 -1.14 -0.88
N THR A 180 -9.37 -0.24 -0.04
CA THR A 180 -9.46 1.22 -0.20
C THR A 180 -8.17 1.89 0.27
N THR A 181 -8.04 3.19 0.02
CA THR A 181 -6.93 4.02 0.55
C THR A 181 -7.28 4.75 1.86
N VAL A 182 -8.38 4.38 2.52
CA VAL A 182 -8.79 4.97 3.80
C VAL A 182 -7.70 4.81 4.85
N GLY A 183 -7.56 5.79 5.75
CA GLY A 183 -6.56 5.81 6.83
C GLY A 183 -5.23 6.46 6.44
N LEU A 184 -4.87 6.47 5.15
CA LEU A 184 -3.64 7.11 4.67
C LEU A 184 -3.65 8.63 4.78
N SER A 185 -4.83 9.25 4.89
CA SER A 185 -4.99 10.69 5.09
C SER A 185 -4.30 11.23 6.36
N SER A 186 -3.98 10.37 7.31
CA SER A 186 -3.20 10.68 8.52
C SER A 186 -1.70 10.88 8.25
N LEU A 187 -1.22 10.73 7.01
CA LEU A 187 0.21 10.79 6.66
C LEU A 187 0.53 11.91 5.65
N PRO A 188 0.22 13.19 5.96
CA PRO A 188 0.20 14.28 4.98
C PRO A 188 1.57 14.61 4.35
N ASN A 189 2.66 14.20 5.00
CA ASN A 189 4.03 14.48 4.55
C ASN A 189 4.67 13.34 3.73
N LEU A 190 3.92 12.30 3.38
CA LEU A 190 4.40 11.26 2.47
C LEU A 190 4.83 11.85 1.13
N LYS A 191 5.93 11.33 0.60
CA LYS A 191 6.47 11.66 -0.72
C LYS A 191 6.35 10.50 -1.69
N GLU A 192 6.52 9.28 -1.19
CA GLU A 192 6.42 8.05 -1.96
C GLU A 192 5.51 7.05 -1.26
N LEU A 193 4.53 6.56 -2.01
CA LEU A 193 3.55 5.60 -1.51
C LEU A 193 3.40 4.45 -2.50
N TYR A 194 3.63 3.25 -2.01
CA TYR A 194 3.61 2.03 -2.79
C TYR A 194 2.48 1.11 -2.30
N LEU A 195 1.46 0.95 -3.14
CA LEU A 195 0.24 0.18 -2.88
C LEU A 195 0.03 -0.92 -3.93
N ALA A 196 1.09 -1.30 -4.65
CA ALA A 196 0.98 -2.27 -5.72
C ALA A 196 0.53 -3.66 -5.21
N ALA A 197 -0.13 -4.47 -6.04
CA ALA A 197 -0.58 -5.81 -5.69
C ALA A 197 -1.44 -5.83 -4.40
N ASN A 198 -2.47 -4.99 -4.36
CA ASN A 198 -3.54 -5.01 -3.36
C ASN A 198 -4.87 -5.34 -4.07
N THR A 199 -6.00 -5.16 -3.40
CA THR A 199 -7.35 -5.33 -3.96
C THR A 199 -8.12 -4.01 -3.98
N ILE A 200 -7.42 -2.88 -4.12
CA ILE A 200 -8.00 -1.54 -4.01
C ILE A 200 -8.98 -1.31 -5.16
N ARG A 201 -10.20 -0.91 -4.80
CA ARG A 201 -11.26 -0.53 -5.76
C ARG A 201 -11.60 0.96 -5.68
N THR A 202 -11.52 1.52 -4.47
CA THR A 202 -11.93 2.90 -4.19
C THR A 202 -10.76 3.70 -3.64
N LEU A 203 -10.58 4.90 -4.20
CA LEU A 203 -9.58 5.86 -3.77
C LEU A 203 -10.24 6.92 -2.90
N GLU A 204 -9.88 6.97 -1.62
CA GLU A 204 -10.41 7.87 -0.60
C GLU A 204 -9.28 8.46 0.27
N GLY A 205 -9.39 9.73 0.64
CA GLY A 205 -8.44 10.39 1.56
C GLY A 205 -7.08 10.76 0.97
N LEU A 206 -6.83 10.47 -0.32
CA LEU A 206 -5.59 10.84 -1.01
C LEU A 206 -5.42 12.36 -1.15
N ASP A 207 -6.51 13.13 -1.10
CA ASP A 207 -6.52 14.60 -1.15
C ASP A 207 -5.73 15.27 -0.01
N ARG A 208 -5.45 14.54 1.08
CA ARG A 208 -4.64 15.02 2.21
C ARG A 208 -3.14 14.81 2.02
N LEU A 209 -2.73 14.04 1.02
CA LEU A 209 -1.33 13.73 0.74
C LEU A 209 -0.70 14.83 -0.16
N GLU A 210 -0.70 16.08 0.32
CA GLU A 210 -0.31 17.25 -0.47
C GLU A 210 1.16 17.20 -0.93
N HIS A 211 2.02 16.47 -0.21
CA HIS A 211 3.44 16.31 -0.51
C HIS A 211 3.80 15.08 -1.34
N LEU A 212 2.80 14.26 -1.70
CA LEU A 212 3.04 13.02 -2.42
C LEU A 212 3.52 13.33 -3.84
N ALA A 213 4.67 12.75 -4.21
CA ALA A 213 5.31 12.94 -5.51
C ALA A 213 5.19 11.70 -6.40
N SER A 214 5.22 10.50 -5.79
CA SER A 214 5.10 9.22 -6.49
C SER A 214 4.04 8.34 -5.83
N LEU A 215 3.09 7.86 -6.64
CA LEU A 215 2.06 6.93 -6.23
C LEU A 215 2.04 5.69 -7.12
N HIS A 216 2.27 4.52 -6.51
CA HIS A 216 2.25 3.23 -7.20
C HIS A 216 1.00 2.43 -6.79
N LEU A 217 0.06 2.28 -7.72
CA LEU A 217 -1.20 1.54 -7.56
C LEU A 217 -1.29 0.34 -8.51
N ARG A 218 -0.15 -0.12 -9.02
CA ARG A 218 -0.07 -1.22 -9.98
C ARG A 218 -0.76 -2.50 -9.47
N ASP A 219 -1.41 -3.26 -10.34
CA ASP A 219 -2.02 -4.56 -10.05
C ASP A 219 -3.03 -4.44 -8.89
N ASN A 220 -4.07 -3.63 -9.09
CA ASN A 220 -5.20 -3.42 -8.18
C ASN A 220 -6.52 -3.63 -8.97
N GLN A 221 -7.67 -3.22 -8.40
CA GLN A 221 -8.99 -3.39 -9.01
C GLN A 221 -9.68 -2.02 -9.21
N ILE A 222 -8.90 -0.97 -9.50
CA ILE A 222 -9.41 0.40 -9.61
C ILE A 222 -10.11 0.57 -10.97
N GLU A 223 -11.37 0.95 -10.92
CA GLU A 223 -12.16 1.30 -12.12
C GLU A 223 -12.35 2.81 -12.26
N LYS A 224 -12.47 3.52 -11.13
CA LYS A 224 -12.80 4.95 -11.08
C LYS A 224 -11.70 5.76 -10.41
N LEU A 225 -11.41 6.93 -10.98
CA LEU A 225 -10.35 7.84 -10.53
C LEU A 225 -10.90 9.03 -9.72
N ASP A 226 -11.96 8.81 -8.93
CA ASP A 226 -12.65 9.86 -8.14
C ASP A 226 -11.86 10.34 -6.89
N GLY A 227 -10.77 9.66 -6.51
CA GLY A 227 -9.99 10.00 -5.31
C GLY A 227 -8.90 11.05 -5.52
N PHE A 228 -8.71 11.55 -6.75
CA PHE A 228 -7.71 12.57 -7.06
C PHE A 228 -8.30 13.97 -6.98
N SER A 229 -7.52 14.91 -6.44
CA SER A 229 -7.95 16.31 -6.31
C SER A 229 -6.80 17.28 -6.53
N GLU A 230 -7.14 18.57 -6.70
CA GLU A 230 -6.19 19.67 -6.85
C GLU A 230 -5.29 19.88 -5.61
N ASN A 231 -5.63 19.30 -4.46
CA ASN A 231 -4.80 19.36 -3.26
C ASN A 231 -3.53 18.51 -3.38
N MET A 232 -3.50 17.51 -4.26
CA MET A 232 -2.33 16.66 -4.53
C MET A 232 -1.31 17.37 -5.43
N LYS A 233 -0.87 18.57 -4.98
CA LYS A 233 -0.14 19.56 -5.78
C LYS A 233 1.24 19.07 -6.24
N ASN A 234 1.81 18.09 -5.56
CA ASN A 234 3.15 17.59 -5.83
C ASN A 234 3.20 16.29 -6.64
N LEU A 235 2.06 15.65 -6.94
CA LEU A 235 2.04 14.35 -7.59
C LEU A 235 2.56 14.48 -9.03
N GLN A 236 3.66 13.78 -9.31
CA GLN A 236 4.38 13.84 -10.58
C GLN A 236 4.36 12.51 -11.32
N TYR A 237 4.35 11.40 -10.58
CA TYR A 237 4.36 10.05 -11.12
C TYR A 237 3.18 9.26 -10.56
N LEU A 238 2.37 8.71 -11.47
CA LEU A 238 1.23 7.87 -11.14
C LEU A 238 1.31 6.57 -11.94
N ASN A 239 1.35 5.44 -11.24
CA ASN A 239 1.33 4.12 -11.86
C ASN A 239 0.04 3.38 -11.54
N LEU A 240 -0.82 3.25 -12.54
CA LEU A 240 -2.10 2.55 -12.52
C LEU A 240 -2.05 1.25 -13.35
N ARG A 241 -0.87 0.77 -13.77
CA ARG A 241 -0.74 -0.45 -14.58
C ARG A 241 -1.54 -1.62 -13.98
N GLY A 242 -2.23 -2.40 -14.81
CA GLY A 242 -2.93 -3.61 -14.34
C GLY A 242 -4.11 -3.30 -13.43
N ASN A 243 -4.87 -2.24 -13.74
CA ASN A 243 -6.15 -1.90 -13.12
C ASN A 243 -7.29 -2.03 -14.13
N ASN A 244 -8.52 -1.75 -13.71
CA ASN A 244 -9.72 -1.92 -14.52
C ASN A 244 -10.25 -0.58 -15.07
N VAL A 245 -9.38 0.38 -15.37
CA VAL A 245 -9.79 1.66 -15.95
C VAL A 245 -10.14 1.45 -17.42
N THR A 246 -11.38 1.77 -17.80
CA THR A 246 -11.94 1.48 -19.14
C THR A 246 -12.23 2.73 -19.97
N ASP A 247 -12.64 3.84 -19.36
CA ASP A 247 -13.16 5.02 -20.07
C ASP A 247 -12.18 6.21 -20.01
N MET A 248 -11.96 6.89 -21.13
CA MET A 248 -11.20 8.16 -21.20
C MET A 248 -11.73 9.25 -20.26
N LYS A 249 -13.02 9.24 -19.92
CA LYS A 249 -13.60 10.16 -18.94
C LYS A 249 -12.97 10.01 -17.56
N GLU A 250 -12.53 8.81 -17.18
CA GLU A 250 -11.81 8.60 -15.94
C GLU A 250 -10.43 9.25 -15.99
N ILE A 251 -9.73 9.13 -17.12
CA ILE A 251 -8.42 9.79 -17.32
C ILE A 251 -8.55 11.31 -17.26
N ALA A 252 -9.63 11.88 -17.81
CA ALA A 252 -9.90 13.30 -17.75
C ALA A 252 -10.01 13.85 -16.30
N LYS A 253 -10.37 13.02 -15.31
CA LYS A 253 -10.41 13.41 -13.89
C LYS A 253 -9.02 13.77 -13.36
N LEU A 254 -7.95 13.19 -13.91
CA LEU A 254 -6.56 13.48 -13.54
C LEU A 254 -6.11 14.89 -13.96
N LYS A 255 -6.89 15.61 -14.76
CA LYS A 255 -6.61 17.00 -15.15
C LYS A 255 -6.48 17.96 -13.96
N CYS A 256 -7.06 17.60 -12.81
CA CYS A 256 -6.93 18.35 -11.56
C CYS A 256 -5.49 18.35 -10.99
N LEU A 257 -4.62 17.44 -11.44
CA LEU A 257 -3.26 17.27 -10.93
C LEU A 257 -2.28 18.19 -11.67
N PRO A 258 -1.78 19.28 -11.06
CA PRO A 258 -1.08 20.34 -11.79
C PRO A 258 0.34 19.96 -12.24
N LEU A 259 0.98 19.02 -11.55
CA LEU A 259 2.36 18.60 -11.78
C LEU A 259 2.51 17.16 -12.30
N LEU A 260 1.42 16.49 -12.67
CA LEU A 260 1.48 15.12 -13.19
C LEU A 260 2.26 15.11 -14.52
N ARG A 261 3.35 14.33 -14.56
CA ARG A 261 4.30 14.26 -15.69
C ARG A 261 4.39 12.87 -16.30
N ALA A 262 4.26 11.83 -15.48
CA ALA A 262 4.34 10.45 -15.93
C ALA A 262 3.12 9.65 -15.46
N LEU A 263 2.47 8.98 -16.40
CA LEU A 263 1.31 8.13 -16.17
C LEU A 263 1.58 6.75 -16.77
N LEU A 264 1.32 5.70 -16.00
CA LEU A 264 1.37 4.32 -16.49
C LEU A 264 -0.02 3.71 -16.37
N LEU A 265 -0.52 3.20 -17.48
CA LEU A 265 -1.87 2.66 -17.68
C LEU A 265 -1.84 1.38 -18.52
N MET A 266 -0.66 0.89 -18.94
CA MET A 266 -0.51 -0.45 -19.53
C MET A 266 -1.33 -1.49 -18.75
N GLU A 267 -1.87 -2.49 -19.45
CA GLU A 267 -2.70 -3.54 -18.85
C GLU A 267 -3.98 -3.01 -18.16
N CYS A 268 -4.41 -1.79 -18.47
CA CYS A 268 -5.77 -1.33 -18.24
C CYS A 268 -6.56 -1.46 -19.55
N PRO A 269 -7.86 -1.81 -19.53
CA PRO A 269 -8.66 -1.91 -20.75
C PRO A 269 -8.61 -0.65 -21.63
N VAL A 270 -8.49 0.53 -21.01
CA VAL A 270 -8.39 1.81 -21.72
C VAL A 270 -7.14 1.92 -22.62
N SER A 271 -6.07 1.16 -22.34
CA SER A 271 -4.85 1.19 -23.16
C SER A 271 -5.01 0.43 -24.49
N ASP A 272 -6.10 -0.32 -24.66
CA ASP A 272 -6.39 -1.07 -25.89
C ASP A 272 -7.24 -0.27 -26.89
N GLU A 273 -7.69 0.94 -26.52
CA GLU A 273 -8.48 1.82 -27.40
C GLU A 273 -7.64 2.39 -28.55
N ASP A 274 -8.29 2.63 -29.69
CA ASP A 274 -7.67 3.32 -30.83
C ASP A 274 -7.26 4.75 -30.44
N ASP A 275 -6.15 5.23 -30.99
CA ASP A 275 -5.60 6.57 -30.71
C ASP A 275 -5.37 6.87 -29.21
N TYR A 276 -5.30 5.83 -28.37
CA TYR A 276 -5.17 5.90 -26.91
C TYR A 276 -4.18 6.97 -26.43
N ARG A 277 -2.98 6.99 -27.01
CA ARG A 277 -1.94 7.97 -26.65
C ARG A 277 -2.37 9.40 -26.94
N ILE A 278 -2.97 9.65 -28.10
CA ILE A 278 -3.41 10.98 -28.51
C ILE A 278 -4.60 11.43 -27.64
N GLU A 279 -5.55 10.54 -27.36
CA GLU A 279 -6.70 10.84 -26.48
C GLU A 279 -6.29 11.17 -25.04
N VAL A 280 -5.33 10.43 -24.48
CA VAL A 280 -4.75 10.76 -23.16
C VAL A 280 -4.08 12.13 -23.20
N LEU A 281 -3.35 12.45 -24.27
CA LEU A 281 -2.67 13.73 -24.40
C LEU A 281 -3.64 14.91 -24.56
N ILE A 282 -4.75 14.72 -25.28
CA ILE A 282 -5.85 15.69 -25.38
C ILE A 282 -6.42 15.99 -23.99
N SER A 283 -6.62 14.94 -23.17
CA SER A 283 -7.14 15.07 -21.81
C SER A 283 -6.13 15.69 -20.85
N LEU A 284 -4.87 15.28 -20.93
CA LEU A 284 -3.77 15.60 -20.02
C LEU A 284 -2.62 16.28 -20.77
N ARG A 285 -2.88 17.49 -21.29
CA ARG A 285 -1.97 18.23 -22.19
C ARG A 285 -0.56 18.52 -21.65
N ARG A 286 -0.36 18.42 -20.33
CA ARG A 286 0.95 18.62 -19.68
C ARG A 286 1.75 17.33 -19.46
N LEU A 287 1.16 16.18 -19.78
CA LEU A 287 1.80 14.89 -19.57
C LEU A 287 3.05 14.77 -20.47
N GLU A 288 4.13 14.28 -19.88
CA GLU A 288 5.43 14.16 -20.55
C GLU A 288 5.67 12.73 -21.02
N ARG A 289 5.28 11.76 -20.17
CA ARG A 289 5.46 10.34 -20.43
C ARG A 289 4.16 9.58 -20.20
N LEU A 290 3.84 8.72 -21.16
CA LEU A 290 2.78 7.72 -21.05
C LEU A 290 3.40 6.35 -21.28
N ASP A 291 3.18 5.43 -20.33
CA ASP A 291 3.64 4.03 -20.43
C ASP A 291 5.15 3.85 -20.66
N LYS A 292 5.92 4.76 -20.05
CA LYS A 292 7.39 4.89 -20.11
C LYS A 292 7.93 5.60 -21.35
N ASP A 293 7.11 5.82 -22.36
CA ASP A 293 7.51 6.52 -23.58
C ASP A 293 7.20 8.01 -23.47
N GLU A 294 8.12 8.85 -23.95
CA GLU A 294 7.92 10.29 -24.03
C GLU A 294 7.02 10.64 -25.20
N TYR A 295 6.18 11.67 -25.04
CA TYR A 295 5.46 12.25 -26.17
C TYR A 295 6.39 13.07 -27.04
N THR A 296 6.35 12.80 -28.33
CA THR A 296 7.05 13.55 -29.37
C THR A 296 6.35 14.88 -29.66
N ASP A 297 7.06 15.80 -30.32
CA ASP A 297 6.48 17.09 -30.75
C ASP A 297 5.37 16.88 -31.80
N ASP A 298 5.49 15.87 -32.66
CA ASP A 298 4.49 15.53 -33.68
C ASP A 298 3.16 15.07 -33.02
N GLU A 299 3.23 14.15 -32.03
CA GLU A 299 2.05 13.71 -31.26
C GLU A 299 1.39 14.90 -30.53
N ARG A 300 2.18 15.83 -30.00
CA ARG A 300 1.67 17.03 -29.33
C ARG A 300 0.94 17.97 -30.29
N GLN A 301 1.50 18.16 -31.49
CA GLN A 301 0.86 18.98 -32.51
C GLN A 301 -0.46 18.33 -32.96
N GLU A 302 -0.45 17.03 -33.26
CA GLU A 302 -1.65 16.28 -33.65
C GLU A 302 -2.76 16.36 -32.59
N ALA A 303 -2.42 16.11 -31.32
CA ALA A 303 -3.38 16.23 -30.22
C ALA A 303 -3.96 17.65 -30.09
N GLU A 304 -3.16 18.69 -30.33
CA GLU A 304 -3.64 20.08 -30.29
C GLU A 304 -4.61 20.38 -31.43
N GLU A 305 -4.28 19.96 -32.66
CA GLU A 305 -5.13 20.16 -33.83
C GLU A 305 -6.50 19.49 -33.64
N ILE A 306 -6.51 18.24 -33.16
CA ILE A 306 -7.74 17.51 -32.84
C ILE A 306 -8.52 18.21 -31.73
N TYR A 307 -7.85 18.67 -30.67
CA TYR A 307 -8.49 19.39 -29.57
C TYR A 307 -9.15 20.69 -30.04
N GLU A 308 -8.46 21.49 -30.85
CA GLU A 308 -9.00 22.73 -31.39
C GLU A 308 -10.19 22.48 -32.32
N GLN A 309 -10.12 21.44 -33.16
CA GLN A 309 -11.22 21.05 -34.02
C GLN A 309 -12.46 20.66 -33.21
N ARG A 310 -12.33 19.74 -32.23
CA ARG A 310 -13.44 19.32 -31.36
C ARG A 310 -14.08 20.50 -30.64
N ARG A 311 -13.26 21.42 -30.11
CA ARG A 311 -13.74 22.63 -29.42
C ARG A 311 -14.53 23.55 -30.37
N GLN A 312 -14.10 23.70 -31.62
CA GLN A 312 -14.82 24.51 -32.61
C GLN A 312 -16.16 23.86 -32.98
N GLU A 313 -16.18 22.55 -33.21
CA GLU A 313 -17.38 21.77 -33.51
C GLU A 313 -18.40 21.84 -32.36
N GLU A 314 -17.96 21.69 -31.11
CA GLU A 314 -18.81 21.85 -29.93
C GLU A 314 -19.38 23.28 -29.80
N ALA A 315 -18.57 24.31 -30.04
CA ALA A 315 -19.03 25.70 -29.99
C ALA A 315 -20.06 26.02 -31.09
N LEU A 316 -19.87 25.49 -32.30
CA LEU A 316 -20.83 25.58 -33.40
C LEU A 316 -22.15 24.88 -33.05
N ALA A 317 -22.08 23.68 -32.48
CA ALA A 317 -23.26 22.92 -32.05
C ALA A 317 -24.04 23.67 -30.95
N ALA A 318 -23.36 24.23 -29.95
CA ALA A 318 -23.98 25.00 -28.87
C ALA A 318 -24.63 26.30 -29.39
N GLY A 319 -23.95 27.04 -30.27
CA GLY A 319 -24.49 28.27 -30.88
C GLY A 319 -25.71 28.02 -31.79
N THR A 320 -25.82 26.82 -32.37
CA THR A 320 -26.99 26.45 -33.21
C THR A 320 -28.21 26.10 -32.35
N GLN A 321 -28.02 25.62 -31.12
CA GLN A 321 -29.12 25.32 -30.17
C GLN A 321 -29.76 26.58 -29.56
N GLU A 322 -29.00 27.66 -29.35
CA GLU A 322 -29.55 28.92 -28.82
C GLU A 322 -30.44 29.68 -29.83
N VAL A 323 -30.18 29.53 -31.13
CA VAL A 323 -30.96 30.21 -32.19
C VAL A 323 -32.33 29.57 -32.44
N ILE A 324 -32.50 28.28 -32.10
CA ILE A 324 -33.76 27.55 -32.34
C ILE A 324 -34.82 27.88 -31.25
N HIS A 325 -34.44 28.49 -30.12
CA HIS A 325 -35.36 28.81 -29.02
C HIS A 325 -35.92 30.24 -29.02
N THR A 326 -35.61 31.09 -30.02
CA THR A 326 -36.05 32.50 -30.03
C THR A 326 -37.16 32.85 -31.02
N ASP A 327 -37.67 31.89 -31.81
CA ASP A 327 -38.58 32.19 -32.94
C ASP A 327 -40.03 31.68 -32.80
N ASP A 328 -40.49 31.30 -31.60
CA ASP A 328 -41.90 30.94 -31.33
C ASP A 328 -42.49 31.74 -30.16
N ASP A 329 -42.78 33.03 -30.38
CA ASP A 329 -43.79 33.79 -29.62
C ASP A 329 -44.15 35.07 -30.41
N ASP A 330 -45.13 34.97 -31.31
CA ASP A 330 -45.94 36.10 -31.83
C ASP A 330 -47.36 35.63 -32.18
#